data_AF-A0AAU4EDJ6-F1
#
_entry.id   AF-A0AAU4EDJ6-F1
#
_cell.length_a   1.000
_cell.length_b   1.000
_cell.length_c   1.000
_cell.angle_alpha   90.00
_cell.angle_beta   90.00
_cell.angle_gamma   90.00
#
_symmetry.space_group_name_H-M   'P 1'
#
loop_
_entity.id
_entity.type
_entity.pdbx_description
1 polymer ?
#
loop_
_entity_poly.entity_id
_entity_poly.type
_entity_poly.pdbx_seq_one_letter_code
_entity_poly.pdbx_strand_id
1 'polypeptide(L)'
;MHQNEITEVLNRPYSRELLARDLTRLAYVAKDGTPRSVPIAFTWNGTEIVLCTSKNAPKLPALRANPVVALTIDTEVHPPKILLIRGRVELDVVDGIPEEYLQMNGSYGMTAEQRVAWEAEVRELYDGMVRIVVTPTWAKLIDFETTLPSAVEELAQRRAARQSA
;
A
#
# COMPACT_ATOMS: atom_id res chain seq x y z
N MET A 1 17.84 1.46 -1.70
CA MET A 1 17.57 1.74 -3.11
C MET A 1 17.66 3.23 -3.31
N HIS A 2 18.22 3.64 -4.43
CA HIS A 2 18.16 5.03 -4.88
C HIS A 2 16.74 5.34 -5.36
N GLN A 3 16.33 6.61 -5.29
CA GLN A 3 14.97 7.02 -5.66
C GLN A 3 14.59 6.59 -7.08
N ASN A 4 15.53 6.70 -8.03
CA ASN A 4 15.30 6.30 -9.42
C ASN A 4 14.97 4.81 -9.57
N GLU A 5 15.61 3.93 -8.79
CA GLU A 5 15.34 2.48 -8.81
C GLU A 5 13.94 2.20 -8.25
N ILE A 6 13.53 2.92 -7.21
CA ILE A 6 12.19 2.78 -6.61
C ILE A 6 11.15 3.22 -7.63
N THR A 7 11.34 4.39 -8.25
CA THR A 7 10.47 4.91 -9.29
C THR A 7 10.37 3.97 -10.48
N GLU A 8 11.47 3.35 -10.92
CA GLU A 8 11.45 2.35 -11.99
C GLU A 8 10.56 1.16 -11.63
N VAL A 9 10.75 0.56 -10.45
CA VAL A 9 9.94 -0.57 -9.99
C VAL A 9 8.46 -0.20 -9.90
N LEU A 10 8.12 0.95 -9.31
CA LEU A 10 6.74 1.39 -9.15
C LEU A 10 6.06 1.73 -10.48
N ASN A 11 6.82 2.07 -11.52
CA ASN A 11 6.30 2.38 -12.86
C ASN A 11 6.15 1.16 -13.79
N ARG A 12 6.57 -0.04 -13.37
CA ARG A 12 6.36 -1.26 -14.16
C ARG A 12 4.87 -1.52 -14.36
N PRO A 13 4.43 -2.12 -15.49
CA PRO A 13 3.02 -2.35 -15.79
C PRO A 13 2.26 -3.04 -14.65
N TYR A 14 2.75 -4.17 -14.15
CA TYR A 14 2.13 -4.88 -13.03
C TYR A 14 2.18 -4.10 -11.70
N SER A 15 3.20 -3.28 -11.48
CA SER A 15 3.20 -2.38 -10.31
C SER A 15 2.08 -1.35 -10.41
N ARG A 16 1.84 -0.78 -11.60
CA ARG A 16 0.76 0.18 -11.83
C ARG A 16 -0.62 -0.45 -11.67
N GLU A 17 -0.80 -1.66 -12.18
CA GLU A 17 -2.02 -2.45 -11.97
C GLU A 17 -2.27 -2.71 -10.48
N LEU A 18 -1.23 -3.12 -9.73
CA LEU A 18 -1.34 -3.35 -8.29
C LEU A 18 -1.62 -2.05 -7.52
N LEU A 19 -0.94 -0.96 -7.84
CA LEU A 19 -1.17 0.37 -7.24
C LEU A 19 -2.54 0.96 -7.53
N ALA A 20 -3.25 0.45 -8.55
CA ALA A 20 -4.62 0.83 -8.88
C ALA A 20 -5.68 -0.01 -8.15
N ARG A 21 -5.29 -0.96 -7.29
CA ARG A 21 -6.20 -1.75 -6.46
C ARG A 21 -6.63 -0.99 -5.22
N ASP A 22 -7.69 -1.49 -4.58
CA ASP A 22 -8.31 -0.80 -3.45
C ASP A 22 -7.62 -1.06 -2.12
N LEU A 23 -7.05 -2.27 -1.94
CA LEU A 23 -6.57 -2.74 -0.64
C LEU A 23 -5.08 -3.07 -0.65
N THR A 24 -4.41 -2.65 0.44
CA THR A 24 -3.06 -3.08 0.79
C THR A 24 -3.05 -3.69 2.18
N ARG A 25 -2.03 -4.50 2.48
CA ARG A 25 -1.75 -5.02 3.81
C ARG A 25 -0.67 -4.15 4.45
N LEU A 26 -1.07 -3.30 5.40
CA LEU A 26 -0.17 -2.43 6.15
C LEU A 26 0.43 -3.19 7.33
N ALA A 27 1.76 -3.32 7.30
CA ALA A 27 2.54 -3.80 8.41
C ALA A 27 3.23 -2.64 9.16
N TYR A 28 3.06 -2.60 10.48
CA TYR A 28 3.68 -1.60 11.36
C TYR A 28 4.02 -2.19 12.72
N VAL A 29 4.93 -1.54 13.46
CA VAL A 29 5.30 -1.92 14.82
C VAL A 29 4.40 -1.16 15.79
N ALA A 30 3.64 -1.84 16.65
CA ALA A 30 2.84 -1.14 17.67
C ALA A 30 3.68 -0.78 18.90
N LYS A 31 3.06 -0.07 19.86
CA LYS A 31 3.78 0.51 21.00
C LYS A 31 4.42 -0.51 21.94
N ASP A 32 3.96 -1.76 21.94
CA ASP A 32 4.55 -2.87 22.70
C ASP A 32 5.71 -3.56 21.95
N GLY A 33 6.11 -3.05 20.79
CA GLY A 33 7.20 -3.58 19.98
C GLY A 33 6.83 -4.76 19.06
N THR A 34 5.61 -5.30 19.13
CA THR A 34 5.22 -6.44 18.28
C THR A 34 4.68 -5.99 16.90
N PRO A 35 4.72 -6.83 15.85
CA PRO A 35 4.25 -6.43 14.52
C PRO A 35 2.73 -6.57 14.39
N ARG A 36 2.10 -5.61 13.70
CA ARG A 36 0.69 -5.63 13.30
C ARG A 36 0.62 -5.67 11.79
N SER A 37 -0.33 -6.44 11.25
CA SER A 37 -0.66 -6.48 9.82
C SER A 37 -2.16 -6.26 9.70
N VAL A 38 -2.57 -5.21 8.99
CA VAL A 38 -3.99 -4.89 8.80
C VAL A 38 -4.28 -4.60 7.33
N PRO A 39 -5.36 -5.16 6.75
CA PRO A 39 -5.86 -4.70 5.47
C PRO A 39 -6.39 -3.26 5.62
N ILE A 40 -6.08 -2.41 4.66
CA ILE A 40 -6.52 -1.01 4.65
C ILE A 40 -6.62 -0.52 3.21
N ALA A 41 -7.63 0.31 2.96
CA ALA A 41 -7.81 0.95 1.67
C ALA A 41 -6.73 2.02 1.42
N PHE A 42 -6.35 2.20 0.16
CA PHE A 42 -5.29 3.15 -0.19
C PHE A 42 -5.53 3.84 -1.53
N THR A 43 -4.77 4.90 -1.76
CA THR A 43 -4.67 5.57 -3.06
C THR A 43 -3.21 5.80 -3.40
N TRP A 44 -2.83 5.62 -4.67
CA TRP A 44 -1.53 6.00 -5.20
C TRP A 44 -1.64 7.34 -5.93
N ASN A 45 -0.96 8.38 -5.43
CA ASN A 45 -1.03 9.73 -6.03
C ASN A 45 0.03 9.99 -7.12
N GLY A 46 0.85 8.99 -7.46
CA GLY A 46 1.96 9.11 -8.40
C GLY A 46 3.35 9.12 -7.75
N THR A 47 3.43 9.46 -6.46
CA THR A 47 4.69 9.50 -5.69
C THR A 47 4.59 8.85 -4.31
N GLU A 48 3.41 8.87 -3.71
CA GLU A 48 3.14 8.42 -2.34
C GLU A 48 1.90 7.55 -2.29
N ILE A 49 1.86 6.69 -1.27
CA ILE A 49 0.67 5.91 -0.93
C ILE A 49 -0.04 6.62 0.21
N VAL A 50 -1.30 6.98 -0.01
CA VAL A 50 -2.14 7.65 0.98
C VAL A 50 -3.14 6.67 1.55
N LEU A 51 -3.15 6.53 2.88
CA LEU A 51 -4.17 5.78 3.62
C LEU A 51 -4.96 6.76 4.47
N CYS A 52 -6.26 6.59 4.57
CA CYS A 52 -7.10 7.46 5.39
C CYS A 52 -7.65 6.68 6.58
N THR A 53 -7.64 7.29 7.78
CA THR A 53 -8.14 6.64 8.99
C THR A 53 -8.76 7.66 9.95
N SER A 54 -9.64 7.22 10.84
CA SER A 54 -10.22 8.07 11.87
C SER A 54 -9.16 8.55 12.88
N LYS A 55 -9.38 9.75 13.45
CA LYS A 55 -8.46 10.38 14.42
C LYS A 55 -8.20 9.56 15.68
N ASN A 56 -9.08 8.62 16.02
CA ASN A 56 -8.97 7.72 17.16
C ASN A 56 -8.32 6.35 16.84
N ALA A 57 -7.82 6.14 15.61
CA ALA A 57 -7.29 4.84 15.22
C ALA A 57 -6.05 4.42 16.05
N PRO A 58 -5.99 3.17 16.55
CA PRO A 58 -4.95 2.71 17.48
C PRO A 58 -3.56 2.65 16.85
N LYS A 59 -3.48 2.65 15.51
CA LYS A 59 -2.23 2.70 14.77
C LYS A 59 -1.54 4.07 14.85
N LEU A 60 -2.28 5.17 15.07
CA LEU A 60 -1.70 6.52 15.02
C LEU A 60 -0.62 6.75 16.09
N PRO A 61 -0.82 6.42 17.38
CA PRO A 61 0.25 6.56 18.37
C PRO A 61 1.47 5.67 18.10
N ALA A 62 1.27 4.52 17.45
CA ALA A 62 2.36 3.64 17.04
C ALA A 62 3.18 4.24 15.90
N LEU A 63 2.49 4.72 14.85
CA LEU A 63 3.13 5.35 13.69
C LEU A 63 3.86 6.66 14.04
N ARG A 64 3.38 7.41 15.05
CA ARG A 64 4.13 8.56 15.60
C ARG A 64 5.44 8.14 16.27
N ALA A 65 5.44 7.02 16.98
CA ALA A 65 6.62 6.52 17.69
C ALA A 65 7.61 5.83 16.73
N ASN A 66 7.09 5.13 15.73
CA ASN A 66 7.89 4.46 14.70
C ASN A 66 7.21 4.64 13.33
N PRO A 67 7.69 5.60 12.51
CA PRO A 67 7.08 5.92 11.23
C PRO A 67 7.50 4.97 10.10
N VAL A 68 8.17 3.84 10.39
CA VAL A 68 8.59 2.90 9.35
C VAL A 68 7.53 1.81 9.18
N VAL A 69 7.10 1.61 7.93
CA VAL A 69 6.06 0.64 7.58
C VAL A 69 6.48 -0.23 6.40
N ALA A 70 5.80 -1.37 6.25
CA ALA A 70 5.81 -2.15 5.03
C ALA A 70 4.38 -2.33 4.50
N LEU A 71 4.23 -2.37 3.18
CA LEU A 71 2.98 -2.56 2.47
C LEU A 71 3.13 -3.73 1.51
N THR A 72 2.09 -4.56 1.43
CA THR A 72 1.96 -5.59 0.40
C THR A 72 0.69 -5.35 -0.38
N ILE A 73 0.80 -5.30 -1.71
CA ILE A 73 -0.33 -5.30 -2.63
C ILE A 73 -0.15 -6.49 -3.56
N ASP A 74 -1.13 -7.39 -3.59
CA ASP A 74 -1.00 -8.67 -4.25
C ASP A 74 -2.33 -9.18 -4.81
N THR A 75 -2.22 -10.15 -5.71
CA THR A 75 -3.33 -10.92 -6.27
C THR A 75 -3.28 -12.37 -5.82
N GLU A 76 -4.45 -12.98 -5.67
CA GLU A 76 -4.59 -14.38 -5.27
C GLU A 76 -4.57 -15.35 -6.47
N VAL A 77 -4.59 -14.84 -7.71
CA VAL A 77 -4.60 -15.63 -8.96
C VAL A 77 -3.19 -16.10 -9.32
N HIS A 78 -3.02 -17.34 -9.79
CA HIS A 78 -1.71 -17.90 -10.13
C HIS A 78 -1.28 -17.65 -11.59
N PRO A 79 -0.04 -17.21 -11.87
CA PRO A 79 0.97 -16.81 -10.89
C PRO A 79 0.64 -15.45 -10.24
N PRO A 80 0.82 -15.32 -8.91
CA PRO A 80 0.45 -14.10 -8.21
C PRO A 80 1.35 -12.95 -8.63
N LYS A 81 0.79 -11.74 -8.68
CA LYS A 81 1.55 -10.51 -8.80
C LYS A 81 1.66 -9.90 -7.41
N ILE A 82 2.87 -9.52 -7.00
CA ILE A 82 3.15 -9.06 -5.64
C ILE A 82 4.01 -7.81 -5.72
N LEU A 83 3.51 -6.71 -5.16
CA LEU A 83 4.24 -5.47 -4.96
C LEU A 83 4.51 -5.30 -3.47
N LEU A 84 5.79 -5.34 -3.11
CA LEU A 84 6.29 -5.13 -1.76
C LEU A 84 6.88 -3.73 -1.66
N ILE A 85 6.45 -2.96 -0.68
CA ILE A 85 6.92 -1.59 -0.47
C ILE A 85 7.33 -1.44 1.00
N ARG A 86 8.42 -0.71 1.24
CA ARG A 86 8.73 -0.14 2.55
C ARG A 86 8.72 1.36 2.42
N GLY A 87 8.28 2.05 3.45
CA GLY A 87 8.21 3.50 3.41
C GLY A 87 8.26 4.14 4.78
N ARG A 88 8.39 5.46 4.75
CA ARG A 88 8.27 6.33 5.91
C ARG A 88 6.91 7.01 5.89
N VAL A 89 6.27 7.05 7.05
CA VAL A 89 4.97 7.66 7.28
C VAL A 89 5.13 9.11 7.72
N GLU A 90 4.33 9.98 7.11
CA GLU A 90 3.91 11.25 7.66
C GLU A 90 2.41 11.17 8.00
N LEU A 91 2.03 11.74 9.14
CA LEU A 91 0.65 11.76 9.60
C LEU A 91 0.12 13.19 9.45
N ASP A 92 -0.79 13.36 8.51
CA ASP A 92 -1.42 14.64 8.23
C ASP A 92 -2.87 14.64 8.69
N VAL A 93 -3.18 15.49 9.65
CA VAL A 93 -4.53 15.59 10.22
C VAL A 93 -5.31 16.60 9.41
N VAL A 94 -6.46 16.18 8.89
CA VAL A 94 -7.32 17.02 8.06
C VAL A 94 -8.70 17.18 8.70
N ASP A 95 -9.28 18.36 8.51
CA ASP A 95 -10.67 18.62 8.87
C ASP A 95 -11.59 17.99 7.82
N GLY A 96 -12.65 17.32 8.27
CA GLY A 96 -13.56 16.59 7.40
C GLY A 96 -12.94 15.41 6.65
N ILE A 97 -13.52 15.09 5.49
CA ILE A 97 -13.20 13.87 4.74
C ILE A 97 -12.24 14.21 3.59
N PRO A 98 -11.00 13.67 3.60
CA PRO A 98 -10.06 13.85 2.50
C PRO A 98 -10.56 13.20 1.21
N GLU A 99 -10.25 13.81 0.07
CA GLU A 99 -10.66 13.33 -1.26
C GLU A 99 -10.15 11.92 -1.53
N GLU A 100 -8.94 11.58 -1.07
CA GLU A 100 -8.36 10.25 -1.21
C GLU A 100 -9.24 9.18 -0.54
N TYR A 101 -9.90 9.51 0.59
CA TYR A 101 -10.85 8.58 1.23
C TYR A 101 -12.06 8.33 0.34
N LEU A 102 -12.59 9.36 -0.33
CA LEU A 102 -13.72 9.20 -1.24
C LEU A 102 -13.32 8.42 -2.50
N GLN A 103 -12.10 8.64 -3.01
CA GLN A 103 -11.55 7.95 -4.18
C GLN A 103 -11.34 6.46 -3.94
N MET A 104 -10.68 6.07 -2.84
CA MET A 104 -10.41 4.65 -2.53
C MET A 104 -11.68 3.84 -2.28
N ASN A 105 -12.79 4.50 -1.94
CA ASN A 105 -14.10 3.87 -1.79
C ASN A 105 -14.96 3.99 -3.09
N GLY A 106 -14.38 4.43 -4.20
CA GLY A 106 -15.11 4.64 -5.47
C GLY A 106 -15.30 3.36 -6.30
N SER A 107 -14.54 2.30 -6.02
CA SER A 107 -14.62 1.01 -6.72
C SER A 107 -15.80 0.15 -6.28
N TYR A 108 -16.41 0.47 -5.13
CA TYR A 108 -17.61 -0.22 -4.66
C TYR A 108 -18.76 0.05 -5.64
N GLY A 109 -19.45 -1.02 -6.07
CA GLY A 109 -20.61 -0.94 -6.95
C GLY A 109 -21.79 -0.26 -6.26
N MET A 110 -21.77 1.07 -6.20
CA MET A 110 -22.84 1.92 -5.68
C MET A 110 -23.54 2.62 -6.84
N THR A 111 -24.87 2.74 -6.77
CA THR A 111 -25.60 3.69 -7.62
C THR A 111 -25.28 5.13 -7.19
N ALA A 112 -25.62 6.11 -8.04
CA ALA A 112 -25.41 7.52 -7.71
C ALA A 112 -26.13 7.93 -6.41
N GLU A 113 -27.34 7.42 -6.19
CA GLU A 113 -28.14 7.70 -4.99
C GLU A 113 -27.52 7.08 -3.74
N GLN A 114 -27.05 5.82 -3.85
CA GLN A 114 -26.34 5.15 -2.77
C GLN A 114 -25.06 5.88 -2.39
N ARG A 115 -24.34 6.40 -3.39
CA ARG A 115 -23.12 7.17 -3.17
C ARG A 115 -23.39 8.45 -2.38
N VAL A 116 -24.43 9.20 -2.74
CA VAL A 116 -24.82 10.42 -2.02
C VAL A 116 -25.18 10.11 -0.55
N ALA A 117 -25.97 9.06 -0.31
CA ALA A 117 -26.35 8.66 1.04
C ALA A 117 -25.14 8.23 1.87
N TRP A 118 -24.25 7.42 1.30
CA TRP A 118 -23.02 6.97 1.96
C TRP A 118 -22.09 8.14 2.30
N GLU A 119 -21.90 9.10 1.38
CA GLU A 119 -21.07 10.28 1.67
C GLU A 119 -21.66 11.14 2.79
N ALA A 120 -22.98 11.26 2.88
CA ALA A 120 -23.63 11.96 3.98
C ALA A 120 -23.37 11.26 5.32
N GLU A 121 -23.53 9.94 5.40
CA GLU A 121 -23.24 9.15 6.61
C GLU A 121 -21.76 9.27 7.02
N VAL A 122 -20.84 9.20 6.06
CA VAL A 122 -19.40 9.36 6.31
C VAL A 122 -19.10 10.74 6.90
N ARG A 123 -19.71 11.81 6.37
CA ARG A 123 -19.52 13.18 6.85
C ARG A 123 -20.17 13.44 8.21
N GLU A 124 -21.24 12.72 8.54
CA GLU A 124 -21.86 12.77 9.86
C GLU A 124 -21.01 12.01 10.90
N LEU A 125 -20.42 10.87 10.51
CA LEU A 125 -19.66 10.02 11.41
C LEU A 125 -18.28 10.58 11.78
N TYR A 126 -17.59 11.23 10.84
CA TYR A 126 -16.22 11.70 11.04
C TYR A 126 -16.12 13.23 11.03
N ASP A 127 -15.69 13.80 12.16
CA ASP A 127 -15.34 15.24 12.28
C ASP A 127 -14.01 15.60 11.60
N GLY A 128 -13.28 14.59 11.12
CA GLY A 128 -12.04 14.70 10.40
C GLY A 128 -11.28 13.38 10.39
N MET A 129 -10.20 13.34 9.63
CA MET A 129 -9.40 12.14 9.44
C MET A 129 -7.92 12.43 9.57
N VAL A 130 -7.14 11.36 9.57
CA VAL A 130 -5.68 11.42 9.42
C VAL A 130 -5.31 10.72 8.13
N ARG A 131 -4.64 11.44 7.24
CA ARG A 131 -3.93 10.90 6.09
C ARG A 131 -2.60 10.33 6.58
N ILE A 132 -2.39 9.04 6.37
CA ILE A 132 -1.12 8.36 6.57
C ILE A 132 -0.44 8.35 5.20
N VAL A 133 0.46 9.32 5.01
CA VAL A 133 1.19 9.51 3.75
C VAL A 133 2.46 8.68 3.82
N VAL A 134 2.59 7.67 2.96
CA VAL A 134 3.74 6.78 2.90
C VAL A 134 4.62 7.16 1.73
N THR A 135 5.80 7.70 2.03
CA THR A 135 6.86 7.91 1.03
C THR A 135 7.65 6.61 0.87
N PRO A 136 7.66 5.97 -0.32
CA PRO A 136 8.39 4.74 -0.54
C PRO A 136 9.91 4.95 -0.39
N THR A 137 10.56 4.08 0.39
CA THR A 137 12.02 4.05 0.58
C THR A 137 12.67 2.78 0.01
N TRP A 138 11.84 1.82 -0.41
CA TRP A 138 12.23 0.58 -1.07
C TRP A 138 11.00 -0.04 -1.74
N ALA A 139 11.17 -0.67 -2.89
CA ALA A 139 10.11 -1.40 -3.57
C ALA A 139 10.65 -2.66 -4.26
N LYS A 140 9.80 -3.68 -4.37
CA LYS A 140 10.07 -4.87 -5.19
C LYS A 140 8.77 -5.39 -5.81
N LEU A 141 8.80 -5.58 -7.12
CA LEU A 141 7.79 -6.35 -7.85
C LEU A 141 8.25 -7.81 -7.95
N ILE A 142 7.30 -8.73 -7.80
CA ILE A 142 7.43 -10.15 -8.13
C ILE A 142 6.25 -10.50 -9.02
N ASP A 143 6.54 -10.84 -10.28
CA ASP A 143 5.52 -11.15 -11.30
C ASP A 143 5.68 -12.56 -11.90
N PHE A 144 6.76 -13.28 -11.58
CA PHE A 144 7.12 -14.59 -12.12
C PHE A 144 7.33 -14.63 -13.65
N GLU A 145 7.46 -13.47 -14.27
CA GLU A 145 7.70 -13.33 -15.71
C GLU A 145 9.01 -12.58 -15.95
N THR A 146 9.14 -11.40 -15.34
CA THR A 146 10.32 -10.53 -15.43
C THR A 146 11.09 -10.45 -14.12
N THR A 147 10.46 -10.81 -13.00
CA THR A 147 11.02 -10.74 -11.65
C THR A 147 10.64 -11.95 -10.83
N LEU A 148 11.62 -12.46 -10.06
CA LEU A 148 11.41 -13.60 -9.17
C LEU A 148 11.62 -13.22 -7.69
N PRO A 149 11.11 -14.04 -6.76
CA PRO A 149 11.64 -14.02 -5.40
C PRO A 149 13.16 -14.22 -5.47
N SER A 150 13.94 -13.42 -4.72
CA SER A 150 15.40 -13.38 -4.90
C SER A 150 16.06 -14.74 -4.67
N ALA A 151 15.55 -15.52 -3.72
CA ALA A 151 16.02 -16.89 -3.48
C ALA A 151 15.75 -17.83 -4.68
N VAL A 152 14.63 -17.66 -5.39
CA VAL A 152 14.30 -18.46 -6.58
C VAL A 152 15.17 -18.05 -7.76
N GLU A 153 15.40 -16.75 -7.92
CA GLU A 153 16.29 -16.17 -8.93
C GLU A 153 17.72 -16.73 -8.79
N GLU A 154 18.23 -16.76 -7.57
CA GLU A 154 19.54 -17.35 -7.24
C GLU A 154 19.59 -18.85 -7.58
N LEU A 155 18.54 -19.61 -7.22
CA LEU A 155 18.47 -21.04 -7.56
C LEU A 155 18.43 -21.29 -9.07
N ALA A 156 17.70 -20.45 -9.82
CA ALA A 156 17.65 -20.53 -11.28
C ALA A 156 19.02 -20.27 -11.92
N GLN A 157 19.74 -19.25 -11.44
CA GLN A 157 21.11 -18.96 -11.88
C GLN A 157 22.07 -20.11 -11.57
N ARG A 158 22.02 -20.66 -10.35
CA ARG A 158 22.83 -21.84 -9.95
C ARG A 158 22.51 -23.08 -10.79
N ARG A 159 21.28 -23.24 -11.25
CA ARG A 159 20.90 -24.34 -12.17
C ARG A 159 21.47 -24.10 -13.56
N ALA A 160 21.33 -22.89 -14.11
CA ALA A 160 21.85 -22.54 -15.43
C ALA A 160 23.37 -22.73 -15.49
N ALA A 161 24.11 -22.24 -14.48
CA ALA A 161 25.56 -22.42 -14.39
C ALA A 161 26.00 -23.90 -14.38
N ARG A 162 25.22 -24.79 -13.74
CA ARG A 162 25.48 -26.24 -13.73
C ARG A 162 25.20 -26.92 -15.07
N GLN A 163 24.32 -26.36 -15.90
CA GLN A 163 23.97 -26.92 -17.21
C GLN A 163 24.88 -26.44 -18.34
N SER A 164 25.59 -25.33 -18.12
CA SER A 164 26.57 -24.76 -19.05
C SER A 164 28.02 -25.17 -18.77
N ALA A 165 28.26 -25.95 -17.72
CA ALA A 165 29.55 -26.55 -17.36
C ALA A 165 29.61 -28.00 -17.85
#